data_AF-A0A2G6E016-F1
#
_entry.id   AF-A0A2G6E016-F1
#
_cell.length_a   1.000
_cell.length_b   1.000
_cell.length_c   1.000
_cell.angle_alpha   90.00
_cell.angle_beta   90.00
_cell.angle_gamma   90.00
#
_symmetry.space_group_name_H-M   'P 1'
#
loop_
_entity.id
_entity.type
_entity.pdbx_description
1 polymer ?
#
loop_
_entity_poly.entity_id
_entity_poly.type
_entity_poly.pdbx_seq_one_letter_code
_entity_poly.pdbx_strand_id
1 'polypeptide(L)' 'MSVFPVTANPSPRPAQERAAILAEPGFGQHFTDHMFVATWTEGSGWHDAGVVPYGPFSLDPAAAVLHYAQEVFE' A
#
# COMPACT_ATOMS: atom_id res chain seq x y z
N MET A 1 -15.62 -8.31 14.04
CA MET A 1 -15.55 -8.11 12.58
C MET A 1 -14.61 -6.93 12.34
N SER A 2 -13.62 -7.07 11.44
CA SER A 2 -12.73 -5.95 11.08
C SER A 2 -13.56 -4.85 10.41
N VAL A 3 -13.30 -3.59 10.79
CA VAL A 3 -13.96 -2.40 10.20
C VAL A 3 -13.49 -2.18 8.76
N PHE A 4 -12.32 -2.71 8.39
CA PHE A 4 -11.76 -2.63 7.05
C PHE A 4 -11.77 -4.01 6.37
N PRO A 5 -12.28 -4.13 5.13
CA PRO A 5 -12.16 -5.34 4.34
C PRO A 5 -10.69 -5.68 4.08
N VAL A 6 -10.40 -6.99 4.01
CA VAL A 6 -9.08 -7.52 3.71
C VAL A 6 -9.16 -8.37 2.44
N THR A 7 -8.43 -7.96 1.41
CA THR A 7 -8.28 -8.72 0.17
C THR A 7 -6.93 -9.46 0.21
N ALA A 8 -6.99 -10.79 0.25
CA ALA A 8 -5.79 -11.62 0.24
C ALA A 8 -4.98 -11.42 -1.06
N ASN A 9 -3.65 -11.41 -0.95
CA ASN A 9 -2.77 -11.44 -2.11
C ASN A 9 -2.89 -12.82 -2.76
N PRO A 10 -3.28 -12.93 -4.04
CA PRO A 10 -3.44 -14.22 -4.71
C PRO A 10 -2.10 -14.94 -4.96
N SER A 11 -1.00 -14.20 -4.91
CA SER A 11 0.36 -14.69 -5.15
C SER A 11 1.30 -14.17 -4.05
N PRO A 12 1.09 -14.58 -2.78
CA PRO A 12 1.91 -14.11 -1.67
C PRO A 12 3.35 -14.64 -1.81
N ARG A 13 4.32 -13.88 -1.29
CA ARG A 13 5.72 -14.30 -1.32
C ARG A 13 5.88 -15.68 -0.67
N PRO A 14 6.52 -16.66 -1.35
CA PRO A 14 6.79 -17.96 -0.78
C PRO A 14 7.55 -17.87 0.54
N ALA A 15 7.26 -18.78 1.48
CA ALA A 15 7.84 -18.72 2.82
C ALA A 15 9.38 -18.74 2.82
N GLN A 16 9.99 -19.49 1.89
CA GLN A 16 11.45 -19.56 1.74
C GLN A 16 12.04 -18.23 1.26
N GLU A 17 11.43 -17.58 0.26
CA GLU A 17 11.87 -16.29 -0.24
C GLU A 17 11.71 -15.20 0.84
N ARG A 18 10.59 -15.21 1.56
CA ARG A 18 10.39 -14.32 2.70
C ARG A 18 11.44 -14.55 3.79
N ALA A 19 11.77 -15.81 4.11
CA ALA A 19 12.81 -16.13 5.08
C ALA A 19 14.20 -15.65 4.63
N ALA A 20 14.53 -15.75 3.34
CA ALA A 20 15.78 -15.22 2.80
C ALA A 20 15.86 -13.69 2.93
N ILE A 21 14.79 -12.97 2.61
CA ILE A 21 14.71 -11.51 2.80
C ILE A 21 14.86 -11.13 4.27
N LEU A 22 14.21 -11.86 5.19
CA LEU A 22 14.27 -11.56 6.62
C LEU A 22 15.66 -11.81 7.24
N ALA A 23 16.51 -12.62 6.61
CA ALA A 23 17.88 -12.83 7.08
C ALA A 23 18.76 -11.59 6.89
N GLU A 24 18.56 -10.86 5.78
CA GLU A 24 19.33 -9.65 5.42
C GLU A 24 18.42 -8.61 4.73
N PRO A 25 17.48 -7.96 5.44
CA PRO A 25 16.40 -7.18 4.81
C PRO A 25 16.81 -5.77 4.32
N GLY A 26 17.95 -5.25 4.78
CA GLY A 26 18.30 -3.84 4.58
C GLY A 26 17.25 -2.87 5.16
N PHE A 27 17.26 -1.63 4.68
CA PHE A 27 16.27 -0.60 5.04
C PHE A 27 15.57 -0.08 3.77
N GLY A 28 14.24 -0.16 3.71
CA GLY A 28 13.43 0.35 2.59
C GLY A 28 13.58 -0.40 1.26
N GLN A 29 14.11 -1.63 1.26
CA GLN A 29 14.41 -2.38 0.02
C GLN A 29 13.34 -3.44 -0.31
N HIS A 30 12.63 -3.94 0.70
CA HIS A 30 11.64 -4.99 0.55
C HIS A 30 10.34 -4.61 1.26
N PHE A 31 9.22 -4.89 0.61
CA PHE A 31 7.87 -4.65 1.13
C PHE A 31 7.13 -5.96 1.38
N THR A 32 6.12 -5.89 2.25
CA THR A 32 5.21 -7.00 2.58
C THR A 32 4.18 -7.25 1.48
N ASP A 33 3.45 -8.37 1.58
CA ASP A 33 2.50 -8.81 0.55
C ASP A 33 1.24 -7.92 0.42
N HIS A 34 1.02 -7.02 1.37
CA HIS A 34 -0.15 -6.16 1.49
C HIS A 34 0.23 -4.71 1.81
N MET A 35 -0.68 -3.80 1.47
CA MET A 35 -0.68 -2.39 1.87
C MET A 35 -2.09 -1.97 2.29
N PHE A 36 -2.20 -0.87 3.04
CA PHE A 36 -3.48 -0.24 3.37
C PHE A 36 -3.71 0.97 2.46
N VAL A 37 -4.92 1.11 1.94
CA VAL A 37 -5.33 2.24 1.10
C VAL A 37 -6.66 2.77 1.59
N ALA A 38 -6.84 4.08 1.55
CA ALA A 38 -8.11 4.76 1.72
C ALA A 38 -8.17 5.96 0.78
N THR A 39 -9.37 6.29 0.30
CA THR A 39 -9.60 7.43 -0.59
C THR A 39 -10.25 8.56 0.18
N TRP A 40 -9.82 9.79 -0.07
CA TRP A 40 -10.54 10.97 0.37
C TRP A 40 -11.05 11.74 -0.84
N THR A 41 -12.31 12.15 -0.81
CA THR A 41 -12.89 13.07 -1.79
C THR A 41 -13.67 14.18 -1.09
N GLU A 42 -13.67 15.38 -1.68
CA GLU A 42 -14.47 16.49 -1.19
C GLU A 42 -15.96 16.10 -1.20
N GLY A 43 -16.67 16.40 -0.10
CA GLY A 43 -18.08 16.04 0.07
C GLY A 43 -18.35 14.63 0.61
N SER A 44 -17.48 13.66 0.35
CA SER A 44 -17.64 12.28 0.86
C SER A 44 -16.73 11.95 2.05
N GLY A 45 -15.68 12.74 2.27
CA GLY A 45 -14.69 12.46 3.31
C GLY A 45 -13.87 11.22 2.98
N TRP A 46 -13.48 10.45 4.00
CA TRP A 46 -12.73 9.20 3.84
C TRP A 46 -13.66 8.03 3.51
N HIS A 47 -13.32 7.26 2.48
CA HIS A 47 -14.06 6.08 2.03
C HIS A 47 -13.13 5.05 1.36
N ASP A 48 -13.69 3.91 0.95
CA ASP A 48 -12.99 2.80 0.27
C ASP A 48 -11.72 2.31 0.98
N ALA A 49 -11.71 2.41 2.31
CA ALA A 49 -10.59 1.98 3.13
C ALA A 49 -10.48 0.45 3.16
N GLY A 50 -9.29 -0.11 2.97
CA GLY A 50 -9.08 -1.55 2.96
C GLY A 50 -7.61 -1.99 2.95
N VAL A 51 -7.39 -3.24 3.36
CA VAL A 51 -6.09 -3.91 3.20
C VAL A 51 -6.10 -4.67 1.87
N VAL A 52 -5.18 -4.33 0.98
CA VAL A 52 -5.12 -4.81 -0.40
C VAL A 52 -3.74 -5.41 -0.71
N PRO A 53 -3.58 -6.23 -1.76
CA PRO A 53 -2.27 -6.70 -2.19
C PRO A 53 -1.34 -5.51 -2.50
N TYR A 54 -0.08 -5.59 -2.08
CA TYR A 54 0.91 -4.56 -2.39
C TYR A 54 1.09 -4.43 -3.91
N GLY A 55 1.10 -3.21 -4.42
CA GLY A 55 1.19 -2.96 -5.86
C GLY A 55 1.35 -1.48 -6.20
N PRO A 56 1.57 -1.15 -7.49
CA PRO A 56 1.74 0.22 -7.93
C PRO A 56 0.45 1.03 -7.77
N PHE A 57 0.58 2.32 -7.46
CA PHE A 57 -0.52 3.27 -7.59
C PHE A 57 -0.69 3.68 -9.06
N SER A 58 -1.95 3.76 -9.50
CA SER A 58 -2.31 4.43 -10.75
C SER A 58 -2.70 5.87 -10.44
N LEU A 59 -1.93 6.83 -10.95
CA LEU A 59 -2.12 8.25 -10.68
C LEU A 59 -2.23 9.03 -12.00
N ASP A 60 -3.06 10.07 -12.00
CA ASP A 60 -3.06 11.05 -13.09
C ASP A 60 -1.70 11.77 -13.13
N PRO A 61 -1.09 11.98 -14.31
CA PRO A 61 0.18 12.70 -14.42
C PRO A 61 0.17 14.13 -13.86
N ALA A 62 -1.00 14.76 -13.73
CA ALA A 62 -1.20 16.08 -13.14
C ALA A 62 -1.54 16.05 -11.65
N ALA A 63 -1.49 14.89 -10.97
CA ALA A 63 -1.76 14.78 -9.55
C ALA A 63 -0.85 15.70 -8.73
N ALA A 64 -1.41 16.48 -7.79
CA ALA A 64 -0.70 17.52 -7.06
C ALA A 64 0.55 17.02 -6.32
N VAL A 65 0.53 15.76 -5.85
CA VAL A 65 1.69 15.09 -5.24
C VAL A 65 2.93 15.12 -6.15
N LEU A 66 2.75 15.03 -7.47
CA LEU A 66 3.84 14.96 -8.44
C LEU A 66 4.39 16.34 -8.86
N HIS A 67 3.67 17.44 -8.57
CA HIS A 67 4.04 18.80 -9.04
C HIS A 67 4.30 19.78 -7.90
N TYR A 68 3.61 19.61 -6.77
CA TYR A 68 3.61 20.57 -5.68
C TYR A 68 3.94 19.93 -4.32
N ALA A 69 4.39 18.68 -4.31
CA ALA A 69 4.78 17.94 -3.11
C ALA A 69 3.73 18.00 -1.98
N GLN A 70 2.45 17.95 -2.35
CA GLN A 70 1.35 17.92 -1.39
C GLN A 70 1.22 16.51 -0.79
N GLU A 71 2.14 16.17 0.11
CA GLU A 71 2.26 14.86 0.74
C GLU A 71 2.80 14.97 2.17
N VAL A 72 2.49 13.97 2.99
CA VAL A 72 3.03 13.77 4.35
C VAL A 72 3.26 12.27 4.55
N PHE A 73 4.26 11.89 5.33
CA PHE A 73 4.57 10.50 5.65
C PHE A 73 4.93 10.36 7.13
N GLU A 74 4.91 9.11 7.62
CA GLU A 74 5.43 8.69 8.92
C GLU A 74 6.14 7.34 8.78
#